data_AF-A0A6P8IMR5-F1
#
_entry.id   AF-A0A6P8IMR5-F1
#
_cell.length_a   1.000
_cell.length_b   1.000
_cell.length_c   1.000
_cell.angle_alpha   90.00
_cell.angle_beta   90.00
_cell.angle_gamma   90.00
#
_symmetry.space_group_name_H-M   'P 1'
#
loop_
_entity.id
_entity.type
_entity.pdbx_description
1 polymer ?
#
loop_
_entity_poly.entity_id
_entity_poly.type
_entity_poly.pdbx_seq_one_letter_code
_entity_poly.pdbx_strand_id
1 'polypeptide(L)'
;MKSLVLVVILAAFSDAWLFSSGPNTPKWNSLYVTFGSFNQLPTTKTAAVAAGWRLNKTCDARNYFAGNRYILGGDTAVMLLFGANGQLAGIQMGAARSIVGVKRNPWVREGDMYVMTAYFTDPRTICSRTQTRIYYGDRLLILDGTTNSTIVIPFKEEDLTGSKWVAGKCFPTMGQHYWYDISNNMDCNDFYPVFIMYNGKRLDSFGWNTNGFLKSKRCEHPTSDRFGVSPIKAGM
;
A
#
# COMPACT_ATOMS: atom_id res chain seq x y z
N MET A 1 52.18 17.23 -14.61
CA MET A 1 51.81 15.87 -14.16
C MET A 1 50.33 15.67 -14.45
N LYS A 2 49.99 14.76 -15.37
CA LYS A 2 48.60 14.45 -15.72
C LYS A 2 48.11 13.38 -14.72
N SER A 3 47.19 13.74 -13.84
CA SER A 3 46.56 12.78 -12.92
C SER A 3 45.54 11.95 -13.68
N LEU A 4 45.80 10.64 -13.76
CA LEU A 4 44.89 9.63 -14.27
C LEU A 4 43.85 9.36 -13.17
N VAL A 5 42.58 9.69 -13.40
CA VAL A 5 41.49 9.28 -12.51
C VAL A 5 41.01 7.92 -12.99
N LEU A 6 41.41 6.87 -12.28
CA LEU A 6 40.93 5.52 -12.47
C LEU A 6 39.57 5.39 -11.75
N VAL A 7 38.46 5.55 -12.47
CA VAL A 7 37.13 5.23 -11.94
C VAL A 7 36.93 3.72 -12.08
N VAL A 8 37.18 2.98 -11.00
CA VAL A 8 36.81 1.57 -10.91
C VAL A 8 35.33 1.51 -10.50
N ILE A 9 34.44 1.39 -11.49
CA ILE A 9 33.04 1.02 -11.24
C ILE A 9 33.00 -0.48 -11.00
N LEU A 10 33.21 -0.90 -9.75
CA LEU A 10 32.84 -2.24 -9.29
C LEU A 10 31.34 -2.26 -9.05
N ALA A 11 30.56 -2.40 -10.12
CA ALA A 11 29.15 -2.73 -10.01
C ALA A 11 29.04 -4.25 -9.80
N ALA A 12 28.96 -4.67 -8.54
CA ALA A 12 28.46 -5.99 -8.20
C ALA A 12 26.95 -6.00 -8.47
N PHE A 13 26.55 -6.33 -9.69
CA PHE A 13 25.15 -6.63 -9.99
C PHE A 13 24.84 -8.01 -9.45
N SER A 14 24.27 -8.07 -8.23
CA SER A 14 23.53 -9.25 -7.83
C SER A 14 22.24 -9.31 -8.66
N ASP A 15 22.09 -10.43 -9.34
CA ASP A 15 20.92 -10.95 -10.05
C ASP A 15 20.84 -10.68 -11.57
N ALA A 16 20.89 -11.81 -12.26
CA ALA A 16 20.73 -12.01 -13.69
C ALA A 16 19.37 -11.48 -14.20
N TRP A 17 19.29 -10.19 -14.51
CA TRP A 17 18.11 -9.60 -15.15
C TRP A 17 18.36 -9.09 -16.58
N LEU A 18 19.51 -9.38 -17.17
CA LEU A 18 19.84 -8.94 -18.54
C LEU A 18 19.20 -9.80 -19.64
N PHE A 19 18.69 -11.01 -19.33
CA PHE A 19 18.17 -11.95 -20.34
C PHE A 19 16.88 -12.69 -19.94
N SER A 20 16.29 -12.38 -18.78
CA SER A 20 15.04 -13.00 -18.33
C SER A 20 13.93 -11.96 -18.36
N SER A 21 12.83 -12.26 -19.05
CA SER A 21 11.61 -11.47 -18.89
C SER A 21 11.23 -11.52 -17.41
N GLY A 22 11.16 -10.34 -16.77
CA GLY A 22 10.77 -10.21 -15.36
C GLY A 22 9.51 -11.04 -15.05
N PRO A 23 9.31 -11.49 -13.80
CA PRO A 23 8.19 -12.36 -13.46
C PRO A 23 6.87 -11.81 -14.01
N ASN A 24 5.98 -12.71 -14.44
CA ASN A 24 4.66 -12.34 -14.95
C ASN A 24 3.60 -12.16 -13.85
N THR A 25 3.93 -12.57 -12.61
CA THR A 25 3.07 -12.41 -11.43
C THR A 25 3.89 -11.96 -10.23
N PRO A 26 3.29 -11.25 -9.27
CA PRO A 26 3.92 -10.96 -7.98
C PRO A 26 4.45 -12.21 -7.28
N LYS A 27 5.60 -12.06 -6.63
CA LYS A 27 6.26 -13.07 -5.80
C LYS A 27 6.63 -12.46 -4.45
N TRP A 28 5.67 -11.85 -3.76
CA TRP A 28 5.94 -11.09 -2.54
C TRP A 28 6.04 -12.00 -1.31
N ASN A 29 7.14 -11.83 -0.56
CA ASN A 29 7.44 -12.56 0.68
C ASN A 29 7.79 -11.64 1.87
N SER A 30 7.97 -10.33 1.63
CA SER A 30 8.14 -9.31 2.66
C SER A 30 7.16 -8.16 2.46
N LEU A 31 6.84 -7.44 3.54
CA LEU A 31 6.07 -6.20 3.52
C LEU A 31 6.78 -5.19 4.41
N TYR A 32 7.01 -3.99 3.88
CA TYR A 32 7.64 -2.89 4.61
C TYR A 32 6.70 -1.69 4.61
N VAL A 33 6.73 -0.93 5.69
CA VAL A 33 6.08 0.39 5.79
C VAL A 33 7.11 1.44 6.17
N THR A 34 6.68 2.71 6.19
CA THR A 34 7.50 3.91 6.50
C THR A 34 8.71 4.07 5.57
N PHE A 35 8.55 4.87 4.53
CA PHE A 35 9.62 5.21 3.59
C PHE A 35 10.86 5.75 4.32
N GLY A 36 12.04 5.37 3.86
CA GLY A 36 13.34 5.72 4.45
C GLY A 36 13.79 4.79 5.57
N SER A 37 12.92 4.47 6.55
CA SER A 37 13.28 3.54 7.64
C SER A 37 12.90 2.08 7.38
N PHE A 38 11.94 1.84 6.49
CA PHE A 38 11.49 0.52 6.03
C PHE A 38 11.28 -0.48 7.15
N ASN A 39 10.28 -0.22 7.99
CA ASN A 39 9.88 -1.12 9.06
C ASN A 39 9.20 -2.37 8.50
N GLN A 40 9.81 -3.54 8.70
CA GLN A 40 9.25 -4.81 8.24
C GLN A 40 8.03 -5.21 9.08
N LEU A 41 6.95 -5.58 8.40
CA LEU A 41 5.73 -6.10 9.02
C LEU A 41 5.72 -7.64 9.03
N PRO A 42 5.13 -8.28 10.04
CA PRO A 42 5.06 -9.73 10.12
C PRO A 42 4.17 -10.29 9.00
N THR A 43 4.69 -11.27 8.28
CA THR A 43 3.97 -11.94 7.17
C THR A 43 3.27 -13.23 7.59
N THR A 44 3.38 -13.61 8.88
CA THR A 44 2.65 -14.73 9.47
C THR A 44 1.96 -14.33 10.78
N LYS A 45 0.82 -14.94 11.06
CA LYS A 45 0.05 -14.76 12.30
C LYS A 45 0.91 -15.04 13.53
N THR A 46 1.71 -16.11 13.49
CA THR A 46 2.59 -16.50 14.60
C THR A 46 3.63 -15.41 14.90
N ALA A 47 4.31 -14.89 13.86
CA ALA A 47 5.25 -13.80 14.02
C ALA A 47 4.57 -12.52 14.52
N ALA A 48 3.36 -12.22 14.03
CA ALA A 48 2.60 -11.06 14.48
C ALA A 48 2.24 -11.15 15.97
N VAL A 49 1.72 -12.29 16.42
CA VAL A 49 1.39 -12.51 17.84
C VAL A 49 2.63 -12.42 18.72
N ALA A 50 3.76 -13.00 18.29
CA ALA A 50 5.04 -12.90 18.99
C ALA A 50 5.53 -11.44 19.08
N ALA A 51 5.28 -10.63 18.06
CA ALA A 51 5.58 -9.20 18.03
C ALA A 51 4.51 -8.32 18.73
N GLY A 52 3.57 -8.91 19.48
CA GLY A 52 2.59 -8.18 20.28
C GLY A 52 1.32 -7.74 19.55
N TRP A 53 1.12 -8.16 18.31
CA TRP A 53 -0.13 -7.90 17.59
C TRP A 53 -1.27 -8.71 18.20
N ARG A 54 -2.42 -8.07 18.40
CA ARG A 54 -3.60 -8.69 19.03
C ARG A 54 -4.75 -8.81 18.04
N LEU A 55 -5.45 -9.94 18.10
CA LEU A 55 -6.66 -10.17 17.32
C LEU A 55 -7.71 -9.12 17.70
N ASN A 56 -8.29 -8.50 16.69
CA ASN A 56 -9.34 -7.49 16.86
C ASN A 56 -10.68 -7.95 16.24
N LYS A 57 -10.63 -8.57 15.06
CA LYS A 57 -11.81 -9.22 14.44
C LYS A 57 -11.38 -10.55 13.85
N THR A 58 -12.16 -11.61 14.10
CA THR A 58 -11.99 -12.89 13.41
C THR A 58 -12.47 -12.77 11.98
N CYS A 59 -12.06 -13.71 11.12
CA CYS A 59 -12.79 -13.83 9.88
C CYS A 59 -14.24 -14.25 10.14
N ASP A 60 -15.17 -13.49 9.59
CA ASP A 60 -16.61 -13.66 9.72
C ASP A 60 -17.25 -13.13 8.43
N ALA A 61 -18.23 -13.85 7.89
CA ALA A 61 -18.94 -13.46 6.67
C ALA A 61 -19.73 -12.14 6.81
N ARG A 62 -19.97 -11.69 8.04
CA ARG A 62 -20.62 -10.40 8.36
C ARG A 62 -19.65 -9.23 8.27
N ASN A 63 -18.34 -9.46 8.24
CA ASN A 63 -17.37 -8.39 8.01
C ASN A 63 -17.41 -7.98 6.53
N TYR A 64 -17.24 -6.69 6.25
CA TYR A 64 -17.05 -6.17 4.88
C TYR A 64 -15.70 -6.58 4.26
N PHE A 65 -14.83 -7.19 5.06
CA PHE A 65 -13.50 -7.61 4.67
C PHE A 65 -13.24 -9.07 5.03
N ALA A 66 -12.29 -9.68 4.33
CA ALA A 66 -11.88 -11.06 4.56
C ALA A 66 -10.56 -11.14 5.36
N GLY A 67 -10.52 -12.00 6.36
CA GLY A 67 -9.33 -12.30 7.16
C GLY A 67 -9.48 -12.01 8.64
N ASN A 68 -8.56 -12.56 9.41
CA ASN A 68 -8.42 -12.27 10.84
C ASN A 68 -7.62 -10.98 10.97
N ARG A 69 -8.24 -9.93 11.51
CA ARG A 69 -7.63 -8.61 11.68
C ARG A 69 -6.85 -8.51 12.98
N TYR A 70 -5.60 -8.07 12.88
CA TYR A 70 -4.69 -7.88 14.00
C TYR A 70 -4.23 -6.42 14.09
N ILE A 71 -4.13 -5.91 15.32
CA ILE A 71 -3.76 -4.52 15.63
C ILE A 71 -2.62 -4.53 16.63
N LEU A 72 -1.62 -3.68 16.43
CA LEU A 72 -0.50 -3.50 17.35
C LEU A 72 -0.76 -2.30 18.27
N GLY A 73 -0.80 -2.52 19.58
CA GLY A 73 -0.90 -1.43 20.56
C GLY A 73 -2.13 -0.52 20.41
N GLY A 74 -3.21 -1.03 19.81
CA GLY A 74 -4.42 -0.22 19.52
C GLY A 74 -4.29 0.75 18.33
N ASP A 75 -3.16 0.75 17.63
CA ASP A 75 -2.91 1.63 16.49
C ASP A 75 -3.64 1.13 15.23
N THR A 76 -4.77 1.77 14.90
CA THR A 76 -5.58 1.42 13.72
C THR A 76 -5.01 1.93 12.41
N ALA A 77 -3.94 2.73 12.41
CA ALA A 77 -3.36 3.23 11.17
C ALA A 77 -2.75 2.12 10.30
N VAL A 78 -2.32 1.01 10.94
CA VAL A 78 -1.88 -0.21 10.27
C VAL A 78 -2.49 -1.42 10.94
N MET A 79 -3.38 -2.12 10.24
CA MET A 79 -3.99 -3.35 10.71
C MET A 79 -3.71 -4.48 9.71
N LEU A 80 -3.29 -5.64 10.19
CA LEU A 80 -2.91 -6.77 9.33
C LEU A 80 -4.07 -7.74 9.21
N LEU A 81 -4.30 -8.27 8.01
CA LEU A 81 -5.28 -9.31 7.75
C LEU A 81 -4.55 -10.63 7.48
N PHE A 82 -4.80 -11.64 8.31
CA PHE A 82 -4.26 -12.99 8.13
C PHE A 82 -5.34 -13.97 7.68
N GLY A 83 -4.99 -14.83 6.73
CA GLY A 83 -5.86 -15.92 6.29
C GLY A 83 -6.03 -17.03 7.34
N ALA A 84 -6.91 -17.98 7.05
CA ALA A 84 -7.10 -19.17 7.89
C ALA A 84 -5.81 -20.03 7.99
N ASN A 85 -5.01 -20.04 6.92
CA ASN A 85 -3.67 -20.63 6.89
C ASN A 85 -2.61 -19.85 7.72
N GLY A 86 -2.96 -18.70 8.30
CA GLY A 86 -2.06 -17.86 9.08
C GLY A 86 -1.06 -17.02 8.28
N GLN A 87 -1.14 -16.97 6.96
CA GLN A 87 -0.32 -16.08 6.12
C GLN A 87 -0.97 -14.71 5.97
N LEU A 88 -0.13 -13.68 5.79
CA LEU A 88 -0.57 -12.34 5.48
C LEU A 88 -1.37 -12.35 4.18
N ALA A 89 -2.59 -11.84 4.24
CA ALA A 89 -3.54 -11.84 3.13
C ALA A 89 -3.93 -10.43 2.70
N GLY A 90 -3.71 -9.44 3.56
CA GLY A 90 -3.98 -8.05 3.27
C GLY A 90 -3.57 -7.13 4.42
N ILE A 91 -3.81 -5.85 4.21
CA ILE A 91 -3.51 -4.77 5.14
C ILE A 91 -4.63 -3.72 5.07
N GLN A 92 -4.87 -3.06 6.19
CA GLN A 92 -5.84 -1.99 6.30
C GLN A 92 -5.24 -0.75 6.96
N MET A 93 -5.76 0.41 6.57
CA MET A 93 -5.51 1.68 7.24
C MET A 93 -6.83 2.25 7.74
N GLY A 94 -6.86 2.50 9.03
CA GLY A 94 -7.95 3.11 9.73
C GLY A 94 -7.67 4.56 10.10
N ALA A 95 -8.67 5.42 9.92
CA ALA A 95 -8.59 6.81 10.33
C ALA A 95 -9.88 7.25 11.04
N ALA A 96 -9.75 7.90 12.20
CA ALA A 96 -10.90 8.38 12.96
C ALA A 96 -11.64 9.46 12.15
N ARG A 97 -12.98 9.38 12.15
CA ARG A 97 -13.85 10.33 11.42
C ARG A 97 -13.69 11.76 11.91
N SER A 98 -13.38 11.94 13.19
CA SER A 98 -13.08 13.24 13.81
C SER A 98 -11.79 13.88 13.25
N ILE A 99 -10.88 13.08 12.71
CA ILE A 99 -9.60 13.56 12.15
C ILE A 99 -9.73 13.87 10.66
N VAL A 100 -10.41 13.00 9.91
CA VAL A 100 -10.36 13.02 8.44
C VAL A 100 -11.62 13.61 7.79
N GLY A 101 -12.64 13.94 8.57
CA GLY A 101 -13.93 14.44 8.08
C GLY A 101 -14.74 13.37 7.36
N VAL A 102 -15.72 13.78 6.55
CA VAL A 102 -16.52 12.87 5.72
C VAL A 102 -15.64 12.32 4.59
N LYS A 103 -15.71 11.01 4.35
CA LYS A 103 -14.95 10.33 3.28
C LYS A 103 -15.88 9.58 2.34
N ARG A 104 -15.46 9.50 1.08
CA ARG A 104 -16.07 8.73 -0.01
C ARG A 104 -15.18 7.54 -0.35
N ASN A 105 -15.20 7.04 -1.58
CA ASN A 105 -14.41 5.90 -2.02
C ASN A 105 -12.90 6.10 -1.75
N PRO A 106 -12.13 5.03 -1.52
CA PRO A 106 -12.54 3.64 -1.31
C PRO A 106 -12.91 3.34 0.16
N TRP A 107 -13.12 4.36 0.98
CA TRP A 107 -13.27 4.19 2.42
C TRP A 107 -14.54 3.41 2.78
N VAL A 108 -14.41 2.45 3.69
CA VAL A 108 -15.53 1.79 4.35
C VAL A 108 -15.73 2.41 5.73
N ARG A 109 -16.95 2.80 6.07
CA ARG A 109 -17.27 3.27 7.41
C ARG A 109 -17.35 2.09 8.38
N GLU A 110 -16.59 2.16 9.46
CA GLU A 110 -16.64 1.20 10.56
C GLU A 110 -16.75 1.96 11.89
N GLY A 111 -17.95 2.08 12.45
CA GLY A 111 -18.17 2.82 13.69
C GLY A 111 -17.78 4.31 13.59
N ASP A 112 -16.77 4.70 14.36
CA ASP A 112 -16.21 6.05 14.45
C ASP A 112 -14.98 6.26 13.55
N MET A 113 -14.61 5.28 12.73
CA MET A 113 -13.50 5.33 11.79
C MET A 113 -13.93 5.05 10.34
N TYR A 114 -13.07 5.46 9.42
CA TYR A 114 -13.06 5.02 8.04
C TYR A 114 -11.87 4.08 7.82
N VAL A 115 -12.06 3.03 7.02
CA VAL A 115 -11.04 2.00 6.75
C VAL A 115 -10.85 1.82 5.25
N MET A 116 -9.60 1.81 4.80
CA MET A 116 -9.22 1.34 3.47
C MET A 116 -8.60 -0.06 3.58
N THR A 117 -8.85 -0.91 2.60
CA THR A 117 -8.37 -2.30 2.60
C THR A 117 -7.66 -2.62 1.29
N ALA A 118 -6.47 -3.20 1.41
CA ALA A 118 -5.74 -3.82 0.31
C ALA A 118 -5.55 -5.31 0.57
N TYR A 119 -5.80 -6.15 -0.43
CA TYR A 119 -5.51 -7.59 -0.37
C TYR A 119 -4.34 -7.95 -1.26
N PHE A 120 -3.57 -8.94 -0.80
CA PHE A 120 -2.44 -9.51 -1.51
C PHE A 120 -2.79 -10.83 -2.22
N THR A 121 -4.00 -11.34 -1.99
CA THR A 121 -4.51 -12.56 -2.58
C THR A 121 -6.03 -12.46 -2.77
N ASP A 122 -6.66 -13.48 -3.34
CA ASP A 122 -8.11 -13.49 -3.58
C ASP A 122 -8.91 -13.52 -2.26
N PRO A 123 -9.68 -12.46 -1.93
CA PRO A 123 -10.42 -12.35 -0.68
C PRO A 123 -11.43 -13.47 -0.46
N ARG A 124 -11.95 -14.08 -1.52
CA ARG A 124 -12.92 -15.19 -1.43
C ARG A 124 -12.35 -16.44 -0.78
N THR A 125 -11.03 -16.58 -0.79
CA THR A 125 -10.33 -17.78 -0.28
C THR A 125 -9.62 -17.55 1.04
N ILE A 126 -9.49 -16.30 1.50
CA ILE A 126 -8.68 -15.93 2.68
C ILE A 126 -9.11 -16.72 3.93
N CYS A 127 -10.40 -16.94 4.11
CA CYS A 127 -10.94 -17.51 5.35
C CYS A 127 -11.21 -19.01 5.31
N SER A 128 -11.10 -19.63 4.14
CA SER A 128 -11.32 -21.07 3.96
C SER A 128 -10.05 -21.82 3.60
N ARG A 129 -9.07 -21.15 2.97
CA ARG A 129 -7.81 -21.78 2.58
C ARG A 129 -6.94 -22.09 3.79
N THR A 130 -6.58 -23.35 3.94
CA THR A 130 -5.70 -23.85 5.01
C THR A 130 -4.28 -24.10 4.53
N GLN A 131 -4.05 -24.30 3.22
CA GLN A 131 -2.70 -24.49 2.70
C GLN A 131 -1.91 -23.18 2.67
N THR A 132 -0.64 -23.26 3.07
CA THR A 132 0.32 -22.17 2.92
C THR A 132 0.90 -22.15 1.50
N ARG A 133 1.41 -20.99 1.10
CA ARG A 133 2.06 -20.73 -0.18
C ARG A 133 3.49 -20.25 0.05
N ILE A 134 4.35 -20.43 -0.94
CA ILE A 134 5.73 -19.90 -0.91
C ILE A 134 5.73 -18.38 -0.79
N TYR A 135 4.87 -17.70 -1.57
CA TYR A 135 4.65 -16.26 -1.52
C TYR A 135 3.27 -15.99 -0.92
N TYR A 136 3.19 -15.02 0.00
CA TYR A 136 1.91 -14.66 0.64
C TYR A 136 0.99 -13.93 -0.35
N GLY A 137 1.57 -13.21 -1.32
CA GLY A 137 0.85 -12.37 -2.25
C GLY A 137 1.11 -12.71 -3.73
N ASP A 138 0.04 -12.69 -4.53
CA ASP A 138 0.07 -12.91 -5.98
C ASP A 138 -0.66 -11.84 -6.80
N ARG A 139 -1.24 -10.84 -6.13
CA ARG A 139 -1.97 -9.72 -6.74
C ARG A 139 -2.11 -8.61 -5.71
N LEU A 140 -2.31 -7.38 -6.16
CA LEU A 140 -2.81 -6.31 -5.29
C LEU A 140 -4.25 -6.00 -5.69
N LEU A 141 -5.15 -6.01 -4.71
CA LEU A 141 -6.55 -5.66 -4.86
C LEU A 141 -6.88 -4.55 -3.87
N ILE A 142 -7.55 -3.50 -4.33
CA ILE A 142 -8.07 -2.45 -3.44
C ILE A 142 -9.58 -2.66 -3.31
N LEU A 143 -10.07 -2.80 -2.08
CA LEU A 143 -11.51 -2.84 -1.82
C LEU A 143 -12.08 -1.42 -1.99
N ASP A 144 -13.04 -1.26 -2.88
CA ASP A 144 -13.82 -0.04 -3.01
C ASP A 144 -15.06 -0.14 -2.11
N GLY A 145 -15.06 0.64 -1.02
CA GLY A 145 -16.15 0.66 -0.04
C GLY A 145 -17.51 1.10 -0.57
N THR A 146 -17.57 1.77 -1.72
CA THR A 146 -18.84 2.24 -2.30
C THR A 146 -19.50 1.19 -3.18
N THR A 147 -18.72 0.47 -3.98
CA THR A 147 -19.23 -0.60 -4.84
C THR A 147 -19.19 -1.96 -4.17
N ASN A 148 -18.51 -2.08 -3.03
CA ASN A 148 -18.18 -3.33 -2.36
C ASN A 148 -17.51 -4.34 -3.31
N SER A 149 -16.70 -3.82 -4.23
CA SER A 149 -15.96 -4.59 -5.23
C SER A 149 -14.46 -4.35 -5.08
N THR A 150 -13.64 -5.15 -5.76
CA THR A 150 -12.19 -4.98 -5.74
C THR A 150 -11.67 -4.47 -7.07
N ILE A 151 -10.84 -3.43 -7.03
CA ILE A 151 -10.05 -2.98 -8.17
C ILE A 151 -8.76 -3.80 -8.20
N VAL A 152 -8.54 -4.51 -9.31
CA VAL A 152 -7.28 -5.24 -9.57
C VAL A 152 -6.22 -4.24 -10.01
N ILE A 153 -5.09 -4.23 -9.31
CA ILE A 153 -3.93 -3.44 -9.72
C ILE A 153 -3.09 -4.30 -10.66
N PRO A 154 -2.83 -3.83 -11.90
CA PRO A 154 -1.97 -4.55 -12.82
C PRO A 154 -0.58 -4.77 -12.23
N PHE A 155 0.08 -5.87 -12.60
CA PHE A 155 1.43 -6.13 -12.11
C PHE A 155 2.50 -5.51 -13.02
N LYS A 156 2.24 -5.44 -14.32
CA LYS A 156 3.15 -4.82 -15.29
C LYS A 156 2.68 -3.41 -15.57
N GLU A 157 3.63 -2.48 -15.65
CA GLU A 157 3.33 -1.06 -15.87
C GLU A 157 2.64 -0.82 -17.23
N GLU A 158 3.00 -1.61 -18.25
CA GLU A 158 2.40 -1.54 -19.59
C GLU A 158 0.90 -1.82 -19.60
N ASP A 159 0.42 -2.63 -18.65
CA ASP A 159 -1.00 -2.99 -18.49
C ASP A 159 -1.83 -1.85 -17.88
N LEU A 160 -1.20 -0.72 -17.51
CA LEU A 160 -1.92 0.50 -17.11
C LEU A 160 -2.48 1.28 -18.31
N THR A 161 -2.05 0.95 -19.53
CA THR A 161 -2.48 1.65 -20.75
C THR A 161 -4.00 1.55 -20.90
N GLY A 162 -4.67 2.70 -21.00
CA GLY A 162 -6.14 2.79 -21.12
C GLY A 162 -6.91 2.62 -19.80
N SER A 163 -6.22 2.44 -18.67
CA SER A 163 -6.81 2.48 -17.34
C SER A 163 -6.96 3.90 -16.81
N LYS A 164 -7.64 4.04 -15.67
CA LYS A 164 -7.76 5.31 -14.91
C LYS A 164 -6.50 5.71 -14.13
N TRP A 165 -5.42 4.92 -14.19
CA TRP A 165 -4.19 5.23 -13.47
C TRP A 165 -3.37 6.28 -14.22
N VAL A 166 -3.27 7.47 -13.65
CA VAL A 166 -2.58 8.62 -14.24
C VAL A 166 -1.19 8.74 -13.63
N ALA A 167 -0.18 8.88 -14.49
CA ALA A 167 1.21 9.05 -14.05
C ALA A 167 1.38 10.33 -13.21
N GLY A 168 1.87 10.18 -11.99
CA GLY A 168 2.23 11.28 -11.12
C GLY A 168 3.70 11.71 -11.30
N LYS A 169 4.07 12.82 -10.65
CA LYS A 169 5.48 13.20 -10.51
C LYS A 169 6.22 12.18 -9.65
N CYS A 170 7.42 11.81 -10.08
CA CYS A 170 8.27 10.87 -9.34
C CYS A 170 8.96 11.58 -8.17
N PHE A 171 8.91 10.97 -7.00
CA PHE A 171 9.91 11.24 -5.96
C PHE A 171 11.15 10.42 -6.30
N PRO A 172 12.35 11.04 -6.39
CA PRO A 172 13.58 10.29 -6.60
C PRO A 172 13.67 9.12 -5.62
N THR A 173 14.04 7.94 -6.12
CA THR A 173 14.18 6.66 -5.38
C THR A 173 12.90 5.88 -5.03
N MET A 174 11.70 6.43 -5.25
CA MET A 174 10.44 5.72 -4.93
C MET A 174 9.79 4.98 -6.12
N GLY A 175 10.35 5.11 -7.33
CA GLY A 175 9.76 4.57 -8.55
C GLY A 175 8.69 5.48 -9.18
N GLN A 176 8.05 4.98 -10.24
CA GLN A 176 7.02 5.71 -10.97
C GLN A 176 5.69 5.62 -10.21
N HIS A 177 5.18 6.75 -9.73
CA HIS A 177 3.88 6.83 -9.07
C HIS A 177 2.76 6.93 -10.10
N TYR A 178 1.64 6.28 -9.79
CA TYR A 178 0.37 6.49 -10.47
C TYR A 178 -0.73 6.75 -9.45
N TRP A 179 -1.58 7.72 -9.77
CA TRP A 179 -2.74 8.12 -8.97
C TRP A 179 -4.02 7.76 -9.72
N TYR A 180 -5.03 7.34 -8.98
CA TYR A 180 -6.30 6.91 -9.59
C TYR A 180 -7.16 8.11 -9.98
N ASP A 181 -7.46 8.22 -11.27
CA ASP A 181 -8.43 9.16 -11.87
C ASP A 181 -8.21 10.64 -11.47
N ILE A 182 -6.96 11.04 -11.25
CA ILE A 182 -6.60 12.42 -10.87
C ILE A 182 -6.65 13.35 -12.10
N SER A 183 -7.14 14.57 -11.90
CA SER A 183 -7.07 15.64 -12.90
C SER A 183 -6.89 17.00 -12.24
N ASN A 184 -6.40 17.99 -13.01
CA ASN A 184 -6.18 19.34 -12.50
C ASN A 184 -7.48 20.07 -12.08
N ASN A 185 -8.62 19.63 -12.59
CA ASN A 185 -9.93 20.26 -12.36
C ASN A 185 -10.83 19.42 -11.43
N MET A 186 -10.26 18.46 -10.69
CA MET A 186 -11.05 17.59 -9.81
C MET A 186 -11.44 18.31 -8.51
N ASP A 187 -12.59 17.92 -7.95
CA ASP A 187 -12.92 18.27 -6.56
C ASP A 187 -12.01 17.48 -5.61
N CYS A 188 -11.40 18.17 -4.65
CA CYS A 188 -10.58 17.54 -3.60
C CYS A 188 -11.32 16.44 -2.83
N ASN A 189 -12.66 16.51 -2.75
CA ASN A 189 -13.51 15.51 -2.09
C ASN A 189 -13.68 14.22 -2.90
N ASP A 190 -13.40 14.28 -4.21
CA ASP A 190 -13.46 13.13 -5.12
C ASP A 190 -12.08 12.46 -5.28
N PHE A 191 -11.07 12.95 -4.56
CA PHE A 191 -9.72 12.41 -4.60
C PHE A 191 -9.65 10.93 -4.21
N TYR A 192 -9.11 10.13 -5.14
CA TYR A 192 -8.68 8.74 -5.04
C TYR A 192 -7.52 8.53 -4.04
N PRO A 193 -7.65 8.28 -2.72
CA PRO A 193 -6.53 8.30 -1.76
C PRO A 193 -5.57 7.10 -1.85
N VAL A 194 -5.39 6.52 -3.03
CA VAL A 194 -4.50 5.38 -3.29
C VAL A 194 -3.55 5.77 -4.41
N PHE A 195 -2.27 5.51 -4.20
CA PHE A 195 -1.26 5.52 -5.25
C PHE A 195 -0.60 4.16 -5.36
N ILE A 196 -0.20 3.82 -6.58
CA ILE A 196 0.56 2.60 -6.89
C ILE A 196 1.89 3.00 -7.48
N MET A 197 2.91 2.17 -7.25
CA MET A 197 4.28 2.48 -7.62
C MET A 197 4.92 1.32 -8.36
N TYR A 198 5.66 1.66 -9.40
CA TYR A 198 6.36 0.71 -10.25
C TYR A 198 7.85 0.99 -10.24
N ASN A 199 8.61 -0.08 -10.08
CA ASN A 199 10.05 -0.09 -10.21
C ASN A 199 10.47 -1.22 -11.16
N GLY A 200 11.40 -0.94 -12.08
CA GLY A 200 11.74 -1.89 -13.14
C GLY A 200 10.52 -2.36 -13.96
N LYS A 201 9.52 -1.48 -14.18
CA LYS A 201 8.25 -1.79 -14.89
C LYS A 201 7.39 -2.88 -14.22
N ARG A 202 7.54 -3.07 -12.90
CA ARG A 202 6.75 -4.00 -12.10
C ARG A 202 6.21 -3.32 -10.85
N LEU A 203 4.98 -3.65 -10.47
CA LEU A 203 4.35 -3.16 -9.25
C LEU A 203 5.15 -3.69 -8.05
N ASP A 204 5.77 -2.78 -7.32
CA ASP A 204 6.57 -3.11 -6.13
C ASP A 204 5.95 -2.59 -4.84
N SER A 205 5.11 -1.56 -4.94
CA SER A 205 4.59 -0.86 -3.79
C SER A 205 3.29 -0.10 -4.09
N PHE A 206 2.59 0.26 -3.03
CA PHE A 206 1.39 1.10 -3.06
C PHE A 206 1.34 1.90 -1.76
N GLY A 207 0.49 2.91 -1.72
CA GLY A 207 0.27 3.65 -0.49
C GLY A 207 -1.08 4.33 -0.47
N TRP A 208 -1.36 4.84 0.72
CA TRP A 208 -2.56 5.60 1.02
C TRP A 208 -2.20 7.03 1.37
N ASN A 209 -2.99 7.96 0.86
CA ASN A 209 -2.84 9.37 1.18
C ASN A 209 -4.13 9.90 1.80
N THR A 210 -4.06 10.42 3.02
CA THR A 210 -5.22 10.99 3.70
C THR A 210 -4.90 12.37 4.24
N ASN A 211 -5.90 13.25 4.16
CA ASN A 211 -5.90 14.49 4.92
C ASN A 211 -6.07 14.17 6.41
N GLY A 212 -5.44 14.95 7.27
CA GLY A 212 -5.51 14.84 8.73
C GLY A 212 -4.28 14.17 9.36
N PHE A 213 -3.95 14.58 10.58
CA PHE A 213 -2.78 14.11 11.29
C PHE A 213 -3.07 12.81 12.07
N LEU A 214 -2.62 11.68 11.54
CA LEU A 214 -2.71 10.38 12.23
C LEU A 214 -1.50 10.22 13.16
N LYS A 215 -1.70 10.11 14.47
CA LYS A 215 -0.61 10.03 15.46
C LYS A 215 0.32 8.80 15.35
N SER A 216 0.03 7.87 14.45
CA SER A 216 0.81 6.64 14.27
C SER A 216 2.22 6.93 13.76
N LYS A 217 3.23 6.30 14.39
CA LYS A 217 4.62 6.29 13.90
C LYS A 217 4.80 5.50 12.59
N ARG A 218 3.75 4.83 12.11
CA ARG A 218 3.74 4.07 10.84
C ARG A 218 3.25 4.90 9.66
N CYS A 219 2.69 6.07 9.93
CA CYS A 219 2.35 7.05 8.92
C CYS A 219 3.53 8.01 8.73
N GLU A 220 3.73 8.43 7.49
CA GLU A 220 4.61 9.55 7.19
C GLU A 220 3.84 10.85 7.37
N HIS A 221 4.52 11.85 7.96
CA HIS A 221 4.00 13.21 8.13
C HIS A 221 4.91 14.21 7.41
N PRO A 222 4.96 14.16 6.07
CA PRO A 222 5.71 15.13 5.30
C PRO A 222 5.19 16.55 5.58
N THR A 223 6.12 17.48 5.73
CA THR A 223 5.85 18.90 5.86
C THR A 223 5.31 19.48 4.56
N SER A 224 4.57 20.59 4.63
CA SER A 224 3.85 21.15 3.47
C SER A 224 4.76 21.54 2.30
N ASP A 225 6.04 21.82 2.54
CA ASP A 225 7.07 22.11 1.52
C ASP A 225 7.46 20.89 0.67
N ARG A 226 7.13 19.67 1.12
CA ARG A 226 7.38 18.41 0.40
C ARG A 226 6.24 18.05 -0.57
N PHE A 227 5.05 18.57 -0.33
CA PHE A 227 3.95 18.53 -1.29
C PHE A 227 4.12 19.75 -2.18
N GLY A 228 4.17 19.60 -3.50
CA GLY A 228 4.42 20.70 -4.45
C GLY A 228 3.34 21.80 -4.52
N VAL A 229 2.63 22.07 -3.42
CA VAL A 229 1.79 23.23 -3.21
C VAL A 229 2.71 24.36 -2.79
N SER A 230 3.04 25.25 -3.73
CA SER A 230 3.57 26.56 -3.35
C SER A 230 2.65 27.15 -2.28
N PRO A 231 3.18 27.73 -1.19
CA PRO A 231 2.33 28.43 -0.24
C PRO A 231 1.53 29.44 -1.04
N ILE A 232 0.20 29.32 -1.01
CA ILE A 232 -0.66 30.44 -1.39
C ILE A 232 -0.19 31.55 -0.47
N LYS A 233 0.55 32.52 -1.03
CA LYS A 233 0.74 33.80 -0.38
C LYS A 233 -0.68 34.30 -0.13
N ALA A 234 -1.10 34.26 1.12
CA ALA A 234 -2.25 35.02 1.56
C ALA A 234 -1.91 36.48 1.23
N GLY A 235 -2.40 36.94 0.08
CA GLY A 235 -2.26 38.29 -0.40
C GLY A 235 -3.37 39.12 0.23
N MET A 236 -2.93 40.11 1.01
CA MET A 236 -3.62 41.34 1.43
C MET A 236 -4.90 41.19 2.26
#